data_AF-A0A183HLU1-F1
#
_entry.id   AF-A0A183HLU1-F1
#
_cell.length_a   1.000
_cell.length_b   1.000
_cell.length_c   1.000
_cell.angle_alpha   90.00
_cell.angle_beta   90.00
_cell.angle_gamma   90.00
#
_symmetry.space_group_name_H-M   'P 1'
#
loop_
_entity.id
_entity.type
_entity.pdbx_description
1 polymer ?
#
loop_
_entity_poly.entity_id
_entity_poly.type
_entity_poly.pdbx_seq_one_letter_code
_entity_poly.pdbx_strand_id
1 'polypeptide(L)'
;MINEESVAKENSNLFLFVLDPATVNATSFLEIAHFAARKAPKLVVVFLGQSEWKERAHPEDLPDRQRSCDLLDDILTMHDVPVLQSIQDALRYIDEIIIGEKSWSEAMSNPFQRLPYMLLRGRRTCRQSINHVRNALRSVKNGVTKWRGYKFLLLGDSFLLFSIIWIFAVHKSTLRIF
;
A
#
# COMPACT_ATOMS: atom_id res chain seq x y z
N MET A 1 -31.09 11.05 -23.01
CA MET A 1 -29.88 10.24 -22.75
C MET A 1 -28.57 11.03 -22.83
N ILE A 2 -28.05 11.42 -24.00
CA ILE A 2 -26.73 12.11 -24.09
C ILE A 2 -26.68 13.41 -23.27
N ASN A 3 -27.74 14.22 -23.32
CA ASN A 3 -27.76 15.50 -22.61
C ASN A 3 -27.85 15.32 -21.08
N GLU A 4 -28.58 14.30 -20.62
CA GLU A 4 -28.73 14.02 -19.18
C GLU A 4 -27.41 13.48 -18.59
N GLU A 5 -26.68 12.66 -19.34
CA GLU A 5 -25.35 12.18 -18.96
C GLU A 5 -24.35 13.32 -18.86
N SER A 6 -24.32 14.22 -19.85
CA SER A 6 -23.44 15.41 -19.83
C SER A 6 -23.74 16.32 -18.64
N VAL A 7 -25.02 16.61 -18.41
CA VAL A 7 -25.48 17.45 -17.28
C VAL A 7 -25.15 16.80 -15.93
N ALA A 8 -25.28 15.47 -15.81
CA ALA A 8 -24.91 14.75 -14.61
C ALA A 8 -23.39 14.78 -14.36
N LYS A 9 -22.58 14.63 -15.42
CA LYS A 9 -21.11 14.72 -15.35
C LYS A 9 -20.66 16.11 -14.88
N GLU A 10 -21.24 17.17 -15.43
CA GLU A 10 -20.90 18.57 -15.09
C GLU A 10 -21.28 18.98 -13.67
N ASN A 11 -22.40 18.46 -13.14
CA ASN A 11 -22.90 18.82 -11.80
C ASN A 11 -22.41 17.92 -10.67
N SER A 12 -21.62 16.89 -10.98
CA SER A 12 -21.08 15.98 -9.97
C SER A 12 -19.92 16.63 -9.19
N ASN A 13 -19.80 16.32 -7.91
CA ASN A 13 -18.63 16.71 -7.09
C ASN A 13 -17.55 15.62 -7.06
N LEU A 14 -17.95 14.39 -7.37
CA LEU A 14 -17.10 13.20 -7.41
C LEU A 14 -17.54 12.30 -8.55
N PHE A 15 -16.57 11.77 -9.28
CA PHE A 15 -16.80 10.86 -10.39
C PHE A 15 -16.12 9.52 -10.12
N LEU A 16 -16.92 8.45 -10.10
CA LEU A 16 -16.44 7.08 -9.99
C LEU A 16 -16.45 6.47 -11.39
N PHE A 17 -15.26 6.30 -11.98
CA PHE A 17 -15.11 5.72 -13.30
C PHE A 17 -14.73 4.24 -13.16
N VAL A 18 -15.55 3.33 -13.67
CA VAL A 18 -15.28 1.87 -13.59
C VAL A 18 -14.92 1.35 -14.98
N LEU A 19 -13.73 0.78 -15.10
CA LEU A 19 -13.22 0.07 -16.27
C LEU A 19 -13.33 -1.44 -16.01
N ASP A 20 -14.20 -2.09 -16.77
CA ASP A 20 -14.30 -3.55 -16.82
C ASP A 20 -13.49 -4.07 -18.03
N PRO A 21 -12.65 -5.12 -17.88
CA PRO A 21 -11.91 -5.73 -18.98
C PRO A 21 -12.74 -6.04 -20.22
N ALA A 22 -14.03 -6.36 -20.04
CA ALA A 22 -14.94 -6.67 -21.14
C ALA A 22 -15.40 -5.43 -21.93
N THR A 23 -15.27 -4.22 -21.37
CA THR A 23 -15.81 -2.98 -21.94
C THR A 23 -14.77 -1.86 -22.07
N VAL A 24 -13.48 -2.15 -21.84
CA VAL A 24 -12.40 -1.18 -22.03
C VAL A 24 -12.40 -0.68 -23.48
N ASN A 25 -12.50 0.63 -23.65
CA ASN A 25 -12.51 1.30 -24.95
C ASN A 25 -11.62 2.55 -24.89
N ALA A 26 -11.07 2.94 -26.04
CA ALA A 26 -10.29 4.16 -26.23
C ALA A 26 -11.04 5.41 -25.76
N THR A 27 -12.36 5.48 -26.00
CA THR A 27 -13.19 6.59 -25.53
C THR A 27 -13.15 6.74 -24.01
N SER A 28 -13.16 5.64 -23.27
CA SER A 28 -13.09 5.66 -21.80
C SER A 28 -11.77 6.27 -21.32
N PHE A 29 -10.65 5.94 -21.97
CA PHE A 29 -9.36 6.54 -21.65
C PHE A 29 -9.31 8.04 -21.94
N LEU A 30 -9.90 8.49 -23.05
CA LEU A 30 -10.01 9.91 -23.38
C LEU A 30 -10.85 10.68 -22.35
N GLU A 31 -11.98 10.11 -21.91
CA GLU A 31 -12.80 10.70 -20.86
C GLU A 31 -12.04 10.80 -19.53
N ILE A 32 -11.36 9.72 -19.14
CA ILE A 32 -10.56 9.70 -17.92
C ILE A 32 -9.46 10.76 -17.98
N ALA A 33 -8.71 10.85 -19.08
CA ALA A 33 -7.67 11.86 -19.26
C ALA A 33 -8.23 13.28 -19.19
N HIS A 34 -9.38 13.52 -19.82
CA HIS A 34 -10.07 14.80 -19.80
C HIS A 34 -10.48 15.21 -18.38
N PHE A 35 -11.07 14.30 -17.61
CA PHE A 35 -11.47 14.59 -16.22
C PHE A 35 -10.27 14.72 -15.28
N ALA A 36 -9.23 13.89 -15.46
CA ALA A 36 -7.99 13.98 -14.68
C ALA A 36 -7.32 15.35 -14.86
N ALA A 37 -7.24 15.85 -16.10
CA ALA A 37 -6.62 17.14 -16.40
C ALA A 37 -7.38 18.33 -15.81
N ARG A 38 -8.72 18.26 -15.72
CA ARG A 38 -9.56 19.35 -15.21
C ARG A 38 -9.56 19.47 -13.69
N LYS A 39 -9.09 18.45 -12.96
CA LYS A 39 -9.04 18.37 -11.48
C LYS A 39 -10.39 18.56 -10.76
N ALA A 40 -11.49 18.68 -11.51
CA ALA A 40 -12.85 18.80 -11.00
C ALA A 40 -13.83 18.20 -12.03
N PRO A 41 -14.77 17.32 -11.64
CA PRO A 41 -14.97 16.73 -10.30
C PRO A 41 -13.81 15.88 -9.80
N LYS A 42 -13.80 15.53 -8.50
CA LYS A 42 -12.81 14.57 -7.95
C LYS A 42 -12.98 13.21 -8.61
N LEU A 43 -11.98 12.78 -9.35
CA LEU A 43 -12.01 11.53 -10.09
C LEU A 43 -11.47 10.37 -9.23
N VAL A 44 -12.16 9.24 -9.25
CA VAL A 44 -11.68 7.95 -8.74
C VAL A 44 -11.85 6.93 -9.85
N VAL A 45 -10.77 6.24 -10.21
CA VAL A 45 -10.81 5.21 -11.27
C VAL A 45 -10.76 3.84 -10.61
N VAL A 46 -11.62 2.94 -11.07
CA VAL A 46 -11.61 1.52 -10.71
C VAL A 46 -11.30 0.73 -11.95
N PHE A 47 -10.14 0.11 -12.01
CA PHE A 47 -9.79 -0.80 -13.09
C PHE A 47 -9.91 -2.24 -12.57
N LEU A 48 -11.01 -2.89 -12.92
CA LEU A 48 -11.23 -4.29 -12.55
C LEU A 48 -10.28 -5.17 -13.37
N GLY A 49 -9.55 -6.09 -12.72
CA GLY A 49 -8.73 -7.07 -13.44
C GLY A 49 -7.71 -6.47 -14.41
N GLN A 50 -7.12 -5.31 -14.09
CA GLN A 50 -6.17 -4.59 -14.95
C GLN A 50 -5.01 -5.49 -15.42
N SER A 51 -4.45 -6.31 -14.52
CA SER A 51 -3.39 -7.27 -14.84
C SER A 51 -3.86 -8.31 -15.84
N GLU A 52 -5.05 -8.86 -15.65
CA GLU A 52 -5.63 -9.85 -16.56
C GLU A 52 -5.89 -9.24 -17.94
N TRP A 53 -6.41 -8.01 -18.01
CA TRP A 53 -6.67 -7.34 -19.28
C TRP A 53 -5.39 -7.02 -20.06
N LYS A 54 -4.33 -6.63 -19.33
CA LYS A 54 -3.00 -6.35 -19.83
C LYS A 54 -2.29 -7.59 -20.38
N GLU A 55 -2.50 -8.74 -19.76
CA GLU A 55 -1.81 -9.99 -20.09
C GLU A 55 -2.62 -10.95 -20.99
N ARG A 56 -3.95 -10.87 -20.99
CA ARG A 56 -4.85 -11.76 -21.76
C ARG A 56 -5.41 -11.07 -23.00
N ALA A 57 -4.59 -10.97 -24.04
CA ALA A 57 -4.98 -10.52 -25.37
C ALA A 57 -4.43 -11.45 -26.46
N HIS A 58 -4.88 -11.23 -27.70
CA HIS A 58 -4.18 -11.81 -28.84
C HIS A 58 -2.72 -11.30 -28.85
N PRO A 59 -1.72 -12.11 -29.20
CA PRO A 59 -0.31 -11.71 -29.14
C PRO A 59 0.01 -10.41 -29.89
N GLU A 60 -0.72 -10.13 -30.96
CA GLU A 60 -0.57 -8.90 -31.76
C GLU A 60 -1.12 -7.64 -31.04
N ASP A 61 -2.12 -7.81 -30.17
CA ASP A 61 -2.75 -6.71 -29.42
C ASP A 61 -2.05 -6.43 -28.08
N LEU A 62 -1.25 -7.38 -27.57
CA LEU A 62 -0.57 -7.26 -26.28
C LEU A 62 0.29 -5.99 -26.17
N PRO A 63 1.12 -5.62 -27.17
CA PRO A 63 1.94 -4.40 -27.09
C PRO A 63 1.09 -3.13 -26.96
N ASP A 64 -0.05 -3.07 -27.65
CA ASP A 64 -0.92 -1.89 -27.65
C ASP A 64 -1.75 -1.79 -26.37
N ARG A 65 -2.19 -2.91 -25.80
CA ARG A 65 -2.83 -2.93 -24.47
C ARG A 65 -1.87 -2.54 -23.36
N GLN A 66 -0.64 -3.07 -23.41
CA GLN A 66 0.43 -2.68 -22.51
C GLN A 66 0.65 -1.17 -22.57
N ARG A 67 0.84 -0.62 -23.79
CA ARG A 67 1.02 0.82 -24.01
C ARG A 67 -0.15 1.65 -23.48
N SER A 68 -1.39 1.17 -23.68
CA SER A 68 -2.59 1.86 -23.21
C SER A 68 -2.70 1.88 -21.69
N CYS A 69 -2.41 0.75 -21.01
CA CYS A 69 -2.35 0.69 -19.55
C CYS A 69 -1.25 1.60 -19.00
N ASP A 70 -0.05 1.54 -19.57
CA ASP A 70 1.09 2.33 -19.09
C ASP A 70 0.80 3.84 -19.26
N LEU A 71 0.22 4.25 -20.40
CA LEU A 71 -0.19 5.64 -20.63
C LEU A 71 -1.31 6.09 -19.69
N LEU A 72 -2.28 5.22 -19.40
CA LEU A 72 -3.32 5.52 -18.43
C LEU A 72 -2.72 5.72 -17.03
N ASP A 73 -1.86 4.80 -16.59
CA ASP A 73 -1.21 4.86 -15.28
C ASP A 73 -0.37 6.13 -15.16
N ASP A 74 0.34 6.55 -16.21
CA ASP A 74 1.12 7.79 -16.24
C ASP A 74 0.23 9.03 -16.09
N ILE A 75 -0.87 9.12 -16.85
CA ILE A 75 -1.81 10.25 -16.78
C ILE A 75 -2.42 10.34 -15.38
N LEU A 76 -2.87 9.20 -14.83
CA LEU A 76 -3.52 9.16 -13.54
C LEU A 76 -2.54 9.50 -12.41
N THR A 77 -1.31 9.01 -12.49
CA THR A 77 -0.25 9.35 -11.54
C THR A 77 0.10 10.83 -11.62
N MET A 78 0.22 11.40 -12.83
CA MET A 78 0.54 12.82 -13.04
C MET A 78 -0.53 13.76 -12.45
N HIS A 79 -1.78 13.32 -12.41
CA HIS A 79 -2.91 14.10 -11.91
C HIS A 79 -3.36 13.71 -10.49
N ASP A 80 -2.57 12.90 -9.77
CA ASP A 80 -2.88 12.40 -8.42
C ASP A 80 -4.26 11.68 -8.34
N VAL A 81 -4.64 11.01 -9.42
CA VAL A 81 -5.91 10.28 -9.50
C VAL A 81 -5.71 8.83 -9.03
N PRO A 82 -6.46 8.38 -8.02
CA PRO A 82 -6.33 7.04 -7.48
C PRO A 82 -6.94 5.99 -8.41
N VAL A 83 -6.18 4.92 -8.65
CA VAL A 83 -6.64 3.70 -9.35
C VAL A 83 -6.83 2.58 -8.34
N LEU A 84 -8.03 2.02 -8.31
CA LEU A 84 -8.42 0.96 -7.40
C LEU A 84 -8.82 -0.29 -8.18
N GLN A 85 -8.61 -1.46 -7.58
CA GLN A 85 -8.84 -2.74 -8.26
C GLN A 85 -10.22 -3.34 -7.94
N SER A 86 -10.98 -2.72 -7.04
CA SER A 86 -12.31 -3.17 -6.66
C SER A 86 -13.26 -2.00 -6.40
N ILE A 87 -14.55 -2.22 -6.70
CA ILE A 87 -15.61 -1.24 -6.39
C ILE A 87 -15.73 -1.05 -4.88
N GLN A 88 -15.53 -2.10 -4.09
CA GLN A 88 -15.62 -2.02 -2.62
C GLN A 88 -14.54 -1.12 -2.03
N ASP A 89 -13.30 -1.21 -2.54
CA ASP A 89 -12.22 -0.32 -2.12
C ASP A 89 -12.48 1.11 -2.57
N ALA A 90 -13.08 1.30 -3.75
CA ALA A 90 -13.48 2.61 -4.24
C ALA A 90 -14.53 3.27 -3.37
N LEU A 91 -15.59 2.54 -2.99
CA LEU A 91 -16.60 3.06 -2.07
C LEU A 91 -15.99 3.43 -0.72
N ARG A 92 -15.09 2.60 -0.18
CA ARG A 92 -14.38 2.91 1.07
C ARG A 92 -13.48 4.14 0.94
N TYR A 93 -12.80 4.30 -0.18
CA TYR A 93 -11.93 5.43 -0.45
C TYR A 93 -12.73 6.72 -0.65
N ILE A 94 -13.86 6.64 -1.36
CA ILE A 94 -14.82 7.73 -1.53
C ILE A 94 -15.38 8.15 -0.18
N ASP A 95 -15.78 7.21 0.67
CA ASP A 95 -16.20 7.49 2.04
C ASP A 95 -15.08 8.23 2.80
N GLU A 96 -13.83 7.79 2.68
CA GLU A 96 -12.68 8.45 3.31
C GLU A 96 -12.44 9.89 2.81
N ILE A 97 -12.65 10.17 1.52
CA ILE A 97 -12.55 11.54 0.96
C ILE A 97 -13.74 12.38 1.40
N ILE A 98 -14.96 11.93 1.10
CA ILE A 98 -16.20 12.70 1.33
C ILE A 98 -16.39 12.98 2.82
N ILE A 99 -16.13 11.98 3.67
CA ILE A 99 -16.31 12.11 5.12
C ILE A 99 -15.08 12.72 5.77
N GLY A 100 -13.88 12.46 5.23
CA GLY A 100 -12.63 13.01 5.76
C GLY A 100 -12.46 14.51 5.55
N GLU A 101 -13.08 15.08 4.51
CA GLU A 101 -13.04 16.51 4.23
C GLU A 101 -14.06 17.33 5.03
N LYS A 102 -15.04 16.67 5.68
CA LYS A 102 -16.04 17.36 6.48
C LYS A 102 -15.47 17.80 7.82
N SER A 103 -15.82 19.03 8.21
CA SER A 103 -15.58 19.51 9.56
C SER A 103 -16.31 18.63 10.58
N TRP A 104 -15.76 18.48 11.79
CA TRP A 104 -16.35 17.62 12.82
C TRP A 104 -17.80 18.01 13.15
N SER A 105 -18.11 19.31 13.15
CA SER A 105 -19.47 19.83 13.34
C SER A 105 -20.43 19.42 12.24
N GLU A 106 -19.98 19.41 11.00
CA GLU A 106 -20.78 19.08 9.82
C GLU A 106 -20.97 17.57 9.65
N ALA A 107 -19.99 16.76 10.03
CA ALA A 107 -20.13 15.31 10.08
C ALA A 107 -21.05 14.84 11.22
N MET A 108 -21.04 15.55 12.36
CA MET A 108 -21.86 15.24 13.53
C MET A 108 -23.30 15.80 13.44
N SER A 109 -23.55 16.80 12.60
CA SER A 109 -24.91 17.33 12.39
C SER A 109 -25.80 16.33 11.63
N ASN A 110 -25.24 15.52 10.73
CA ASN A 110 -25.99 14.52 9.96
C ASN A 110 -26.03 13.15 10.68
N PRO A 111 -27.20 12.66 11.13
CA PRO A 111 -27.32 11.41 11.91
C PRO A 111 -26.75 10.18 11.21
N PHE A 112 -26.88 10.08 9.88
CA PHE A 112 -26.44 8.92 9.10
C PHE A 112 -24.93 8.90 8.85
N GLN A 113 -24.23 10.03 9.05
CA GLN A 113 -22.79 10.16 8.79
C GLN A 113 -21.93 10.06 10.05
N ARG A 114 -22.54 10.06 11.24
CA ARG A 114 -21.85 9.97 12.54
C ARG A 114 -21.08 8.67 12.71
N LEU A 115 -21.75 7.53 12.53
CA LEU A 115 -21.15 6.20 12.68
C LEU A 115 -20.03 5.96 11.66
N PRO A 116 -20.23 6.23 10.35
CA PRO A 116 -19.15 6.17 9.37
C PRO A 116 -17.96 7.05 9.73
N TYR A 117 -18.19 8.31 10.11
CA TYR A 117 -17.12 9.24 10.50
C TYR A 117 -16.32 8.74 11.71
N MET A 118 -17.01 8.25 12.75
CA MET A 118 -16.36 7.68 13.93
C MET A 118 -15.58 6.41 13.62
N LEU A 119 -16.13 5.50 12.80
CA LEU A 119 -15.45 4.28 12.36
C LEU A 119 -14.20 4.60 11.55
N LEU A 120 -14.26 5.60 10.67
CA LEU A 120 -13.11 6.08 9.91
C LEU A 120 -12.02 6.63 10.83
N ARG A 121 -12.38 7.47 11.81
CA ARG A 121 -11.43 8.04 12.77
C ARG A 121 -10.81 6.95 13.66
N GLY A 122 -11.62 6.00 14.14
CA GLY A 122 -11.16 4.85 14.91
C GLY A 122 -10.26 3.90 14.12
N ARG A 123 -10.53 3.69 12.83
CA ARG A 123 -9.64 2.92 11.95
C ARG A 123 -8.31 3.62 11.74
N ARG A 124 -8.28 4.94 11.56
CA ARG A 124 -7.04 5.71 11.39
C ARG A 124 -6.14 5.58 12.63
N THR A 125 -6.70 5.70 13.83
CA THR A 125 -5.93 5.51 15.09
C THR A 125 -5.47 4.07 15.27
N CYS A 126 -6.33 3.09 14.97
CA CYS A 126 -5.96 1.67 15.07
C CYS A 126 -4.82 1.30 14.09
N ARG A 127 -4.85 1.81 12.85
CA ARG A 127 -3.81 1.57 11.84
C ARG A 127 -2.47 2.19 12.23
N GLN A 128 -2.48 3.37 12.84
CA GLN A 128 -1.27 3.99 13.42
C GLN A 128 -0.71 3.11 14.55
N SER A 129 -1.57 2.65 15.46
CA SER A 129 -1.16 1.74 16.55
C SER A 129 -0.58 0.42 16.05
N ILE A 130 -1.17 -0.21 15.02
CA ILE A 130 -0.66 -1.45 14.43
C ILE A 130 0.75 -1.25 13.85
N ASN A 131 0.98 -0.12 13.18
CA ASN A 131 2.31 0.19 12.65
C ASN A 131 3.34 0.42 13.77
N HIS A 132 2.96 1.09 14.85
CA HIS A 132 3.82 1.24 16.04
C HIS A 132 4.11 -0.11 16.71
N VAL A 133 3.10 -0.97 16.88
CA VAL A 133 3.27 -2.32 17.44
C VAL A 133 4.16 -3.16 16.55
N ARG A 134 3.98 -3.15 15.22
CA ARG A 134 4.82 -3.89 14.29
C ARG A 134 6.27 -3.42 14.31
N ASN A 135 6.49 -2.12 14.40
CA ASN A 135 7.84 -1.54 14.50
C ASN A 135 8.49 -1.88 15.85
N ALA A 136 7.74 -1.84 16.94
CA ALA A 136 8.19 -2.28 18.25
C ALA A 136 8.53 -3.79 18.25
N LEU A 137 7.67 -4.63 17.64
CA LEU A 137 7.89 -6.07 17.53
C LEU A 137 9.14 -6.40 16.71
N ARG A 138 9.38 -5.66 15.61
CA ARG A 138 10.62 -5.79 14.82
C ARG A 138 11.85 -5.35 15.62
N SER A 139 11.75 -4.27 16.38
CA SER A 139 12.85 -3.81 17.25
C SER A 139 13.20 -4.85 18.32
N VAL A 140 12.19 -5.44 18.96
CA VAL A 140 12.36 -6.52 19.94
C VAL A 140 12.96 -7.77 19.28
N LYS A 141 12.45 -8.18 18.11
CA LYS A 141 13.00 -9.34 17.38
C LYS A 141 14.47 -9.13 17.01
N ASN A 142 14.83 -7.94 16.55
CA ASN A 142 16.21 -7.57 16.22
C ASN A 142 17.10 -7.50 17.47
N GLY A 143 16.56 -7.08 18.62
CA GLY A 143 17.26 -7.13 19.91
C GLY A 143 17.53 -8.56 20.37
N VAL A 144 16.55 -9.46 20.25
CA VAL A 144 16.69 -10.87 20.64
C VAL A 144 17.69 -11.61 19.75
N THR A 145 17.71 -11.36 18.43
CA THR A 145 18.71 -11.95 17.53
C THR A 145 20.12 -11.44 17.84
N LYS A 146 20.27 -10.14 18.12
CA LYS A 146 21.55 -9.54 18.52
C LYS A 146 22.06 -10.13 19.85
N TRP A 147 21.17 -10.36 20.83
CA TRP A 147 21.53 -10.97 22.11
C TRP A 147 21.92 -12.44 21.99
N ARG A 148 21.23 -13.20 21.12
CA ARG A 148 21.63 -14.58 20.79
C ARG A 148 23.03 -14.63 20.15
N GLY A 149 23.33 -13.73 19.20
CA GLY A 149 24.66 -13.64 18.60
C GLY A 149 25.76 -13.33 19.63
N TYR A 150 25.51 -12.41 20.56
CA TYR A 150 26.47 -12.05 21.62
C TYR A 150 26.78 -13.21 22.57
N LYS A 151 25.78 -14.06 22.89
CA LYS A 151 26.00 -15.28 23.70
C LYS A 151 26.95 -16.27 23.03
N PHE A 152 26.84 -16.47 21.72
CA PHE A 152 27.73 -17.38 20.99
C PHE A 152 29.16 -16.86 20.92
N LEU A 153 29.33 -15.54 20.83
CA LEU A 153 30.64 -14.88 20.91
C LEU A 153 31.31 -15.10 22.27
N LEU A 154 30.60 -14.84 23.37
CA LEU A 154 31.13 -15.06 24.73
C LEU A 154 31.44 -16.55 25.03
N LEU A 155 30.66 -17.47 24.49
CA LEU A 155 30.95 -18.90 24.60
C LEU A 155 32.19 -19.28 23.78
N GLY A 156 32.34 -18.74 22.57
CA GLY A 156 33.55 -18.94 21.74
C GLY A 156 34.82 -18.44 22.43
N ASP A 157 34.78 -17.23 22.98
CA ASP A 157 35.92 -16.61 23.66
C ASP A 157 36.35 -17.40 24.90
N SER A 158 35.40 -17.96 25.65
CA SER A 158 35.71 -18.78 26.82
C SER A 158 36.34 -20.13 26.45
N PHE A 159 35.86 -20.80 25.39
CA PHE A 159 36.49 -22.03 24.88
C PHE A 159 37.91 -21.81 24.35
N LEU A 160 38.18 -20.68 23.69
CA LEU A 160 39.52 -20.30 23.24
C LEU A 160 40.47 -20.06 24.42
N LEU A 161 40.02 -19.38 25.47
CA LEU A 161 40.82 -19.20 26.69
C LEU A 161 41.13 -20.53 27.38
N PHE A 162 40.15 -21.43 27.49
CA PHE A 162 40.36 -22.75 28.09
C PHE A 162 41.37 -23.60 27.31
N SER A 163 41.31 -23.57 25.97
CA SER A 163 42.25 -24.32 25.12
C SER A 163 43.68 -23.77 25.21
N ILE A 164 43.85 -22.44 25.27
CA ILE A 164 45.17 -21.82 25.50
C ILE A 164 45.73 -22.21 26.88
N ILE A 165 44.91 -22.13 27.94
CA ILE A 165 45.32 -22.52 29.29
C ILE A 165 45.73 -24.00 29.34
N TRP A 166 44.98 -24.88 28.66
CA TRP A 166 45.29 -26.30 28.59
C TRP A 166 46.62 -26.58 27.88
N ILE A 167 46.88 -25.92 26.75
CA ILE A 167 48.17 -26.02 26.03
C ILE A 167 49.33 -25.56 26.92
N PHE A 168 49.18 -24.43 27.63
CA PHE A 168 50.19 -23.95 28.57
C PHE A 168 50.40 -24.90 29.75
N ALA A 169 49.34 -25.52 30.27
CA ALA A 169 49.44 -26.50 31.35
C ALA A 169 50.15 -27.79 30.91
N VAL A 170 49.86 -28.28 29.71
CA VAL A 170 50.55 -29.45 29.12
C VAL A 170 52.03 -29.13 28.91
N HIS A 171 52.34 -27.98 28.29
CA HIS A 171 53.73 -27.58 28.04
C HIS A 171 54.55 -27.42 29.34
N LYS A 172 53.95 -26.80 30.37
CA LYS A 172 54.58 -26.66 31.70
C LYS A 172 54.77 -28.01 32.41
N SER A 173 53.88 -28.97 32.19
CA SER A 173 54.00 -30.32 32.75
C SER A 173 55.12 -31.12 32.07
N THR A 174 55.31 -30.96 30.76
CA THR A 174 56.42 -31.58 30.02
C THR A 174 57.79 -31.02 30.44
N LEU A 175 57.88 -29.72 30.73
CA LEU A 175 59.12 -29.08 31.20
C LEU A 175 59.52 -29.43 32.65
N ARG A 176 58.63 -30.03 33.45
CA ARG A 176 58.95 -30.51 34.82
C ARG A 176 59.52 -31.93 34.85
N ILE A 177 59.53 -32.63 33.72
CA ILE A 177 59.96 -34.03 33.59
C ILE A 177 61.40 -34.13 33.04
N PHE A 178 62.06 -32.98 32.78
CA PHE A 178 63.48 -32.89 32.46
C PHE A 178 64.27 -32.25 33.61
#